data_AF-A0A9E0IKP7-F1
#
_entry.id   AF-A0A9E0IKP7-F1
#
_cell.length_a   1.000
_cell.length_b   1.000
_cell.length_c   1.000
_cell.angle_alpha   90.00
_cell.angle_beta   90.00
_cell.angle_gamma   90.00
#
_symmetry.space_group_name_H-M   'P 1'
#
loop_
_entity.id
_entity.type
_entity.pdbx_description
1 polymer ?
#
loop_
_entity_poly.entity_id
_entity_poly.type
_entity_poly.pdbx_seq_one_letter_code
_entity_poly.pdbx_strand_id
1 'polypeptide(L)'
;MSTAATPPRRPGWRIALVVLAVLASAGWEPFRSPDPDVVAGNQAYAQGRFADAIEAYERARARGEVDRAGLDYNIGTSKLRMAEAGGDGGNAVRTEGLAALERATTSTDPQLRAQAHYNRGNALLPSEPAKAIESYKQALREDPDLNDARHNLELALRRMKRDQQKQQQSQQGQQGQQGQQGQQGQQGQQGQ
;
A
#
# COMPACT_ATOMS: atom_id res chain seq x y z
N MET A 1 -13.83 15.41 88.01
CA MET A 1 -15.13 16.08 87.83
C MET A 1 -15.10 16.82 86.51
N SER A 2 -16.18 16.69 85.75
CA SER A 2 -16.32 17.01 84.33
C SER A 2 -16.70 18.48 84.13
N THR A 3 -16.06 19.17 83.19
CA THR A 3 -16.68 20.26 82.42
C THR A 3 -16.10 20.28 81.01
N ALA A 4 -16.85 19.71 80.07
CA ALA A 4 -16.68 19.88 78.64
C ALA A 4 -16.97 21.34 78.25
N ALA A 5 -16.17 21.91 77.33
CA ALA A 5 -16.46 23.18 76.68
C ALA A 5 -16.30 23.03 75.15
N THR A 6 -17.40 23.32 74.47
CA THR A 6 -17.73 23.19 73.05
C THR A 6 -16.77 23.97 72.12
N PRO A 7 -16.45 23.46 70.90
CA PRO A 7 -15.43 24.06 70.03
C PRO A 7 -15.96 25.25 69.19
N PRO A 8 -15.15 26.28 68.87
CA PRO A 8 -15.54 27.29 67.90
C PRO A 8 -15.20 26.87 66.45
N ARG A 9 -16.29 26.71 65.68
CA ARG A 9 -16.52 26.91 64.24
C ARG A 9 -15.29 27.05 63.32
N ARG A 10 -15.07 26.04 62.47
CA ARG A 10 -14.22 26.15 61.26
C ARG A 10 -14.87 27.12 60.26
N PRO A 11 -14.18 28.17 59.77
CA PRO A 11 -14.70 28.96 58.67
C PRO A 11 -14.40 28.25 57.34
N GLY A 12 -15.47 28.02 56.58
CA GLY A 12 -15.51 28.17 55.13
C GLY A 12 -14.77 27.15 54.28
N TRP A 13 -15.56 26.39 53.49
CA TRP A 13 -15.11 25.83 52.23
C TRP A 13 -14.33 26.87 51.41
N ARG A 14 -13.05 26.59 51.21
CA ARG A 14 -12.37 26.99 49.98
C ARG A 14 -11.77 25.73 49.41
N ILE A 15 -12.58 25.02 48.62
CA ILE A 15 -12.05 24.16 47.56
C ILE A 15 -11.29 25.12 46.66
N ALA A 16 -9.99 25.27 46.89
CA ALA A 16 -9.11 25.80 45.88
C ALA A 16 -9.05 24.71 44.80
N LEU A 17 -9.90 24.85 43.78
CA LEU A 17 -9.68 24.21 42.50
C LEU A 17 -8.33 24.74 42.00
N VAL A 18 -7.26 24.02 42.29
CA VAL A 18 -6.02 24.16 41.54
C VAL A 18 -6.34 23.58 40.18
N VAL A 19 -6.88 24.41 39.30
CA VAL A 19 -6.78 24.22 37.86
C VAL A 19 -5.29 24.36 37.57
N LEU A 20 -4.60 23.23 37.61
CA LEU A 20 -3.24 23.14 37.10
C LEU A 20 -3.39 23.23 35.58
N ALA A 21 -3.40 24.46 35.09
CA ALA A 21 -3.21 24.77 33.69
C ALA A 21 -1.84 24.21 33.32
N VAL A 22 -1.84 23.00 32.78
CA VAL A 22 -0.66 22.43 32.12
C VAL A 22 -0.38 23.37 30.95
N LEU A 23 0.69 24.13 31.10
CA LEU A 23 1.23 25.01 30.08
C LEU A 23 1.48 24.16 28.83
N ALA A 24 0.67 24.43 27.81
CA ALA A 24 0.82 23.90 26.47
C ALA A 24 2.10 24.47 25.87
N SER A 25 3.22 23.79 26.11
CA SER A 25 4.49 24.07 25.45
C SER A 25 5.21 22.76 25.17
N ALA A 26 4.55 21.92 24.35
CA ALA A 26 5.13 21.03 23.34
C ALA A 26 4.05 20.03 22.85
N GLY A 27 3.43 20.33 21.70
CA GLY A 27 3.03 19.30 20.74
C GLY A 27 1.94 18.29 21.11
N TRP A 28 0.92 18.64 21.90
CA TRP A 28 -0.29 17.81 22.02
C TRP A 28 -1.49 18.57 21.48
N GLU A 29 -1.76 18.45 20.18
CA GLU A 29 -2.89 19.13 19.52
C GLU A 29 -3.91 18.11 18.98
N PRO A 30 -4.86 17.65 19.81
CA PRO A 30 -5.87 16.67 19.42
C PRO A 30 -6.98 17.20 18.47
N PHE A 31 -6.80 18.37 17.85
CA PHE A 31 -7.84 19.03 17.04
C PHE A 31 -7.38 19.52 15.66
N ARG A 32 -6.26 19.02 15.10
CA ARG A 32 -5.91 19.35 13.71
C ARG A 32 -7.01 18.82 12.80
N SER A 33 -7.77 19.72 12.19
CA SER A 33 -8.76 19.34 11.18
C SER A 33 -8.05 18.63 10.03
N PRO A 34 -8.65 17.60 9.41
CA PRO A 34 -8.04 16.92 8.27
C PRO A 34 -7.65 17.93 7.18
N ASP A 35 -6.49 17.73 6.55
CA ASP A 35 -6.04 18.63 5.47
C ASP A 35 -7.09 18.64 4.34
N PRO A 36 -7.57 19.82 3.92
CA PRO A 36 -8.69 19.93 2.99
C PRO A 36 -8.40 19.34 1.61
N ASP A 37 -7.14 19.36 1.14
CA ASP A 37 -6.80 18.74 -0.13
C ASP A 37 -6.66 17.21 0.00
N VAL A 38 -6.23 16.70 1.15
CA VAL A 38 -6.29 15.26 1.41
C VAL A 38 -7.74 14.78 1.40
N VAL A 39 -8.65 15.52 2.03
CA VAL A 39 -10.09 15.21 2.02
C VAL A 39 -10.64 15.27 0.59
N ALA A 40 -10.36 16.34 -0.15
CA ALA A 40 -10.80 16.49 -1.53
C ALA A 40 -10.25 15.37 -2.43
N GLY A 41 -8.97 15.00 -2.25
CA GLY A 41 -8.35 13.90 -2.97
C GLY A 41 -9.01 12.56 -2.68
N ASN A 42 -9.28 12.25 -1.41
CA ASN A 42 -9.97 11.03 -1.00
C ASN A 42 -11.38 10.96 -1.61
N GLN A 43 -12.10 12.08 -1.62
CA GLN A 43 -13.42 12.17 -2.22
C GLN A 43 -13.38 11.96 -3.74
N ALA A 44 -12.43 12.59 -4.43
CA ALA A 44 -12.24 12.43 -5.86
C ALA A 44 -11.87 10.98 -6.22
N TYR A 45 -10.98 10.35 -5.45
CA TYR A 45 -10.61 8.94 -5.62
C TYR A 45 -11.81 8.01 -5.47
N ALA A 46 -12.62 8.21 -4.44
CA ALA A 46 -13.85 7.42 -4.22
C ALA A 46 -14.87 7.57 -5.36
N GLN A 47 -14.84 8.69 -6.07
CA GLN A 47 -15.70 8.98 -7.23
C GLN A 47 -15.06 8.54 -8.56
N GLY A 48 -13.90 7.88 -8.54
CA GLY A 48 -13.18 7.43 -9.73
C GLY A 48 -12.47 8.55 -10.51
N ARG A 49 -12.48 9.79 -9.99
CA ARG A 49 -11.78 10.93 -10.60
C ARG A 49 -10.33 10.95 -10.14
N PHE A 50 -9.55 10.02 -10.68
CA PHE A 50 -8.18 9.80 -10.23
C PHE A 50 -7.23 10.95 -10.57
N ALA A 51 -7.44 11.66 -11.68
CA ALA A 51 -6.67 12.85 -12.03
C ALA A 51 -6.85 13.96 -10.98
N ASP A 52 -8.11 14.31 -10.67
CA ASP A 52 -8.46 15.28 -9.61
C ASP A 52 -7.88 14.87 -8.24
N ALA A 53 -7.92 13.56 -7.93
CA ALA A 53 -7.36 13.03 -6.70
C ALA A 53 -5.85 13.28 -6.62
N ILE A 54 -5.12 12.95 -7.69
CA ILE A 54 -3.67 13.19 -7.78
C ILE A 54 -3.38 14.68 -7.60
N GLU A 55 -4.08 15.56 -8.31
CA GLU A 55 -3.87 17.01 -8.19
C GLU A 55 -4.09 17.52 -6.77
N ALA A 56 -5.12 17.04 -6.07
CA ALA A 56 -5.37 17.41 -4.69
C ALA A 56 -4.24 16.94 -3.76
N TYR A 57 -3.85 15.66 -3.84
CA TYR A 57 -2.73 15.16 -3.03
C TYR A 57 -1.41 15.88 -3.33
N GLU A 58 -1.18 16.30 -4.57
CA GLU A 58 -0.03 17.10 -4.96
C GLU A 58 -0.04 18.50 -4.34
N ARG A 59 -1.21 19.15 -4.24
CA ARG A 59 -1.35 20.41 -3.50
C ARG A 59 -1.07 20.25 -2.01
N ALA A 60 -1.58 19.18 -1.39
CA ALA A 60 -1.24 18.85 0.00
C ALA A 60 0.27 18.62 0.18
N ARG A 61 0.90 17.92 -0.76
CA ARG A 61 2.35 17.69 -0.77
C ARG A 61 3.15 18.99 -0.87
N ALA A 62 2.71 19.93 -1.70
CA ALA A 62 3.37 21.22 -1.89
C ALA A 62 3.38 22.09 -0.63
N ARG A 63 2.37 21.97 0.24
CA ARG A 63 2.36 22.66 1.54
C ARG A 63 3.35 22.08 2.56
N GLY A 64 3.66 20.79 2.45
CA GLY A 64 4.64 20.12 3.34
C GLY A 64 4.14 19.88 4.77
N GLU A 65 2.85 20.01 5.03
CA GLU A 65 2.24 19.86 6.37
C GLU A 65 1.75 18.44 6.67
N VAL A 66 1.62 17.61 5.64
CA VAL A 66 1.06 16.25 5.70
C VAL A 66 2.20 15.24 5.57
N ASP A 67 2.05 14.09 6.25
CA ASP A 67 2.99 12.98 6.12
C ASP A 67 3.22 12.59 4.65
N ARG A 68 4.49 12.61 4.24
CA ARG A 68 4.87 12.38 2.86
C ARG A 68 4.59 10.95 2.42
N ALA A 69 4.78 9.97 3.30
CA ALA A 69 4.59 8.57 2.94
C ALA A 69 3.10 8.26 2.71
N GLY A 70 2.20 8.80 3.54
CA GLY A 70 0.75 8.72 3.33
C GLY A 70 0.30 9.38 2.02
N LEU A 71 0.87 10.53 1.68
CA LEU A 71 0.60 11.17 0.38
C LEU A 71 1.13 10.34 -0.79
N ASP A 72 2.35 9.81 -0.70
CA ASP A 72 2.92 8.95 -1.73
C ASP A 72 2.09 7.66 -1.93
N TYR A 73 1.51 7.10 -0.86
CA TYR A 73 0.55 5.99 -0.95
C TYR A 73 -0.70 6.37 -1.73
N ASN A 74 -1.34 7.49 -1.36
CA ASN A 74 -2.56 7.98 -2.00
C ASN A 74 -2.34 8.36 -3.47
N ILE A 75 -1.24 9.04 -3.79
CA ILE A 75 -0.84 9.37 -5.17
C ILE A 75 -0.57 8.08 -5.95
N GLY A 76 0.17 7.14 -5.36
CA GLY A 76 0.54 5.88 -6.01
C GLY A 76 -0.68 5.04 -6.39
N THR A 77 -1.59 4.84 -5.44
CA THR A 77 -2.85 4.11 -5.69
C THR A 77 -3.73 4.83 -6.73
N SER A 78 -3.85 6.16 -6.66
CA SER A 78 -4.60 6.95 -7.64
C SER A 78 -4.04 6.81 -9.06
N LYS A 79 -2.71 6.90 -9.23
CA LYS A 79 -2.05 6.69 -10.53
C LYS A 79 -2.29 5.30 -11.08
N LEU A 80 -2.19 4.27 -10.24
CA LEU A 80 -2.43 2.90 -10.67
C LEU A 80 -3.86 2.68 -11.14
N ARG A 81 -4.85 3.20 -10.40
CA ARG A 81 -6.25 3.15 -10.81
C ARG A 81 -6.51 3.93 -12.09
N MET A 82 -5.87 5.09 -12.26
CA MET A 82 -5.95 5.88 -13.50
C MET A 82 -5.41 5.11 -14.71
N ALA A 83 -4.26 4.43 -14.54
CA ALA A 83 -3.67 3.61 -15.58
C ALA A 83 -4.54 2.37 -15.90
N GLU A 84 -5.15 1.75 -14.89
CA GLU A 84 -6.09 0.62 -15.06
C GLU A 84 -7.39 1.03 -15.77
N ALA A 85 -7.87 2.24 -15.54
CA ALA A 85 -9.06 2.79 -16.20
C ALA A 85 -8.82 3.19 -17.67
N GLY A 86 -7.59 3.07 -18.18
CA GLY A 86 -7.23 3.42 -19.56
C GLY A 86 -7.10 4.91 -19.82
N GLY A 87 -6.83 5.72 -18.78
CA GLY A 87 -6.58 7.16 -18.93
C GLY A 87 -5.26 7.49 -19.64
N ASP A 88 -5.05 8.78 -19.89
CA ASP A 88 -3.83 9.30 -20.52
C ASP A 88 -2.57 8.88 -19.74
N GLY A 89 -1.54 8.41 -20.47
CA GLY A 89 -0.23 8.09 -19.90
C GLY A 89 0.01 6.63 -19.48
N GLY A 90 -0.98 5.74 -19.58
CA GLY A 90 -0.83 4.27 -19.56
C GLY A 90 0.31 3.71 -18.71
N ASN A 91 1.33 3.12 -19.34
CA ASN A 91 2.48 2.51 -18.65
C ASN A 91 3.36 3.50 -17.88
N ALA A 92 3.48 4.75 -18.33
CA ALA A 92 4.27 5.77 -17.63
C ALA A 92 3.62 6.12 -16.29
N VAL A 93 2.31 6.36 -16.30
CA VAL A 93 1.52 6.62 -15.08
C VAL A 93 1.57 5.41 -14.15
N ARG A 94 1.46 4.19 -14.68
CA ARG A 94 1.64 2.97 -13.88
C ARG A 94 3.01 2.92 -13.21
N THR A 95 4.08 3.24 -13.95
CA THR A 95 5.46 3.23 -13.44
C THR A 95 5.64 4.25 -12.32
N GLU A 96 5.09 5.46 -12.49
CA GLU A 96 5.10 6.49 -11.45
C GLU A 96 4.27 6.08 -10.22
N GLY A 97 3.15 5.39 -10.43
CA GLY A 97 2.33 4.84 -9.36
C GLY A 97 3.08 3.81 -8.53
N LEU A 98 3.78 2.87 -9.18
CA LEU A 98 4.64 1.88 -8.53
C LEU A 98 5.79 2.54 -7.75
N ALA A 99 6.43 3.57 -8.32
CA ALA A 99 7.49 4.31 -7.66
C ALA A 99 6.98 5.10 -6.45
N ALA A 100 5.76 5.64 -6.50
CA ALA A 100 5.13 6.30 -5.37
C ALA A 100 4.80 5.32 -4.24
N LEU A 101 4.25 4.14 -4.56
CA LEU A 101 4.04 3.08 -3.57
C LEU A 101 5.36 2.62 -2.94
N GLU A 102 6.45 2.55 -3.71
CA GLU A 102 7.77 2.23 -3.18
C GLU A 102 8.28 3.29 -2.21
N ARG A 103 8.05 4.59 -2.47
CA ARG A 103 8.38 5.63 -1.48
C ARG A 103 7.53 5.52 -0.21
N ALA A 104 6.27 5.14 -0.33
CA ALA A 104 5.37 4.95 0.81
C ALA A 104 5.83 3.83 1.76
N THR A 105 6.66 2.88 1.30
CA THR A 105 7.22 1.83 2.18
C THR A 105 8.28 2.36 3.16
N THR A 106 8.62 3.65 3.10
CA THR A 106 9.52 4.31 4.07
C THR A 106 8.78 4.91 5.27
N SER A 107 7.45 4.79 5.32
CA SER A 107 6.65 5.27 6.45
C SER A 107 7.11 4.69 7.77
N THR A 108 6.98 5.46 8.86
CA THR A 108 7.15 4.96 10.22
C THR A 108 5.98 4.08 10.67
N ASP A 109 4.81 4.20 10.03
CA ASP A 109 3.62 3.39 10.27
C ASP A 109 3.74 2.00 9.59
N PRO A 110 3.84 0.89 10.35
CA PRO A 110 3.90 -0.46 9.80
C PRO A 110 2.67 -0.84 8.98
N GLN A 111 1.48 -0.40 9.39
CA GLN A 111 0.25 -0.70 8.67
C GLN A 111 0.26 -0.04 7.29
N LEU A 112 0.74 1.20 7.20
CA LEU A 112 0.91 1.87 5.90
C LEU A 112 1.95 1.17 5.02
N ARG A 113 3.09 0.74 5.58
CA ARG A 113 4.09 -0.04 4.84
C ARG A 113 3.51 -1.35 4.31
N ALA A 114 2.75 -2.07 5.13
CA ALA A 114 2.07 -3.30 4.72
C ALA A 114 1.13 -3.07 3.52
N GLN A 115 0.28 -2.05 3.60
CA GLN A 115 -0.66 -1.70 2.53
C GLN A 115 0.06 -1.22 1.25
N ALA A 116 1.14 -0.45 1.39
CA ALA A 116 1.94 -0.01 0.26
C ALA A 116 2.58 -1.20 -0.48
N HIS A 117 3.16 -2.14 0.25
CA HIS A 117 3.70 -3.38 -0.31
C HIS A 117 2.62 -4.25 -0.96
N TYR A 118 1.45 -4.38 -0.33
CA TYR A 118 0.31 -5.12 -0.86
C TYR A 118 -0.18 -4.55 -2.19
N ASN A 119 -0.44 -3.24 -2.25
CA ASN A 119 -0.91 -2.58 -3.47
C ASN A 119 0.13 -2.60 -4.59
N ARG A 120 1.42 -2.51 -4.24
CA ARG A 120 2.51 -2.65 -5.22
C ARG A 120 2.53 -4.08 -5.79
N GLY A 121 2.29 -5.09 -4.95
CA GLY A 121 2.12 -6.47 -5.37
C GLY A 121 0.96 -6.66 -6.35
N ASN A 122 -0.21 -6.08 -6.05
CA ASN A 122 -1.39 -6.14 -6.91
C ASN A 122 -1.10 -5.55 -8.31
N ALA A 123 -0.47 -4.37 -8.35
CA ALA A 123 -0.12 -3.71 -9.60
C ALA A 123 0.94 -4.45 -10.43
N LEU A 124 1.86 -5.17 -9.76
CA LEU A 124 2.91 -5.94 -10.43
C LEU A 124 2.43 -7.32 -10.90
N LEU A 125 1.44 -7.92 -10.25
CA LEU A 125 1.02 -9.30 -10.52
C LEU A 125 0.72 -9.60 -12.00
N PRO A 126 0.08 -8.70 -12.79
CA PRO A 126 -0.18 -8.95 -14.20
C PRO A 126 1.09 -9.18 -15.04
N SER A 127 2.14 -8.40 -14.80
CA SER A 127 3.33 -8.31 -15.66
C SER A 127 4.61 -8.89 -15.05
N GLU A 128 4.77 -8.77 -13.73
CA GLU A 128 5.99 -9.11 -13.00
C GLU A 128 5.66 -9.97 -11.76
N PRO A 129 5.12 -11.19 -11.94
CA PRO A 129 4.62 -12.02 -10.85
C PRO A 129 5.68 -12.35 -9.79
N ALA A 130 6.96 -12.46 -10.17
CA ALA A 130 8.05 -12.65 -9.22
C ALA A 130 8.23 -11.43 -8.27
N LYS A 131 8.16 -10.20 -8.80
CA LYS A 131 8.21 -8.98 -7.97
C LYS A 131 6.95 -8.80 -7.13
N ALA A 132 5.80 -9.23 -7.64
CA ALA A 132 4.55 -9.25 -6.89
C ALA A 132 4.66 -10.17 -5.66
N ILE A 133 5.20 -11.37 -5.82
CA ILE A 133 5.47 -12.32 -4.71
C ILE A 133 6.33 -11.67 -3.63
N GLU A 134 7.44 -11.04 -3.99
CA GLU A 134 8.28 -10.37 -3.00
C GLU A 134 7.55 -9.21 -2.31
N SER A 135 6.73 -8.47 -3.05
CA SER A 135 5.93 -7.38 -2.47
C SER A 135 4.91 -7.91 -1.46
N TYR A 136 4.18 -8.98 -1.77
CA TYR A 136 3.25 -9.60 -0.79
C TYR A 136 3.99 -10.18 0.42
N LYS A 137 5.17 -10.78 0.22
CA LYS A 137 5.99 -11.25 1.34
C LYS A 137 6.41 -10.10 2.25
N GLN A 138 6.79 -8.95 1.71
CA GLN A 138 7.09 -7.76 2.52
C GLN A 138 5.84 -7.27 3.25
N ALA A 139 4.68 -7.21 2.58
CA ALA A 139 3.42 -6.83 3.23
C ALA A 139 3.12 -7.69 4.46
N LEU A 140 3.33 -9.01 4.36
CA LEU A 140 3.12 -9.96 5.45
C LEU A 140 4.20 -9.94 6.54
N ARG A 141 5.38 -9.37 6.26
CA ARG A 141 6.39 -9.12 7.31
C ARG A 141 6.01 -7.92 8.17
N GLU A 142 5.38 -6.91 7.56
CA GLU A 142 4.91 -5.71 8.23
C GLU A 142 3.58 -5.96 8.97
N ASP A 143 2.66 -6.68 8.34
CA ASP A 143 1.37 -7.09 8.91
C ASP A 143 1.09 -8.58 8.62
N PRO A 144 1.40 -9.49 9.56
CA PRO A 144 1.14 -10.91 9.41
C PRO A 144 -0.35 -11.28 9.25
N ASP A 145 -1.27 -10.41 9.68
CA ASP A 145 -2.72 -10.64 9.67
C ASP A 145 -3.40 -10.10 8.40
N LEU A 146 -2.64 -9.53 7.47
CA LEU A 146 -3.13 -9.06 6.17
C LEU A 146 -3.50 -10.23 5.25
N ASN A 147 -4.65 -10.85 5.52
CA ASN A 147 -5.12 -12.06 4.86
C ASN A 147 -5.25 -11.91 3.34
N ASP A 148 -5.61 -10.72 2.84
CA ASP A 148 -5.67 -10.43 1.41
C ASP A 148 -4.30 -10.58 0.74
N ALA A 149 -3.21 -10.19 1.42
CA ALA A 149 -1.85 -10.39 0.93
C ALA A 149 -1.47 -11.88 0.92
N ARG A 150 -1.90 -12.67 1.92
CA ARG A 150 -1.70 -14.14 1.94
C ARG A 150 -2.39 -14.80 0.77
N HIS A 151 -3.64 -14.43 0.51
CA HIS A 151 -4.42 -14.95 -0.61
C HIS A 151 -3.76 -14.60 -1.96
N ASN A 152 -3.38 -13.35 -2.16
CA ASN A 152 -2.77 -12.91 -3.42
C ASN A 152 -1.36 -13.50 -3.64
N LEU A 153 -0.60 -13.73 -2.56
CA LEU A 153 0.68 -14.46 -2.62
C LEU A 153 0.46 -15.90 -3.12
N GLU A 154 -0.53 -16.60 -2.60
CA GLU A 154 -0.86 -17.95 -3.05
C GLU A 154 -1.25 -17.97 -4.53
N LEU A 155 -2.10 -17.03 -4.95
CA LEU A 155 -2.49 -16.88 -6.35
C LEU A 155 -1.28 -16.64 -7.26
N ALA A 156 -0.37 -15.77 -6.85
CA ALA A 156 0.85 -15.44 -7.58
C ALA A 156 1.77 -16.67 -7.73
N LEU A 157 1.96 -17.43 -6.66
CA LEU A 157 2.76 -18.67 -6.67
C LEU A 157 2.14 -19.74 -7.59
N ARG A 158 0.81 -19.92 -7.53
CA ARG A 158 0.09 -20.86 -8.40
C ARG A 158 0.23 -20.48 -9.88
N ARG A 159 0.17 -19.17 -10.20
CA ARG A 159 0.38 -18.66 -11.55
C ARG A 159 1.79 -18.95 -12.05
N MET A 160 2.83 -18.63 -11.27
CA MET A 160 4.23 -18.92 -11.62
C MET A 160 4.47 -20.40 -11.90
N LYS A 161 3.93 -21.29 -11.05
CA LYS A 161 4.04 -22.74 -11.24
C LYS A 161 3.38 -23.19 -12.55
N ARG A 162 2.19 -22.68 -12.84
CA ARG A 162 1.45 -22.99 -14.08
C ARG A 162 2.22 -22.52 -15.32
N ASP A 163 2.76 -21.30 -15.28
CA ASP A 163 3.50 -20.72 -16.39
C ASP A 163 4.80 -21.50 -16.65
N GLN A 164 5.50 -21.92 -15.58
CA GLN A 164 6.68 -22.80 -15.68
C GLN A 164 6.33 -24.16 -16.31
N GLN A 165 5.24 -24.79 -15.90
CA GLN A 165 4.79 -26.07 -16.45
C GLN A 165 4.45 -25.97 -17.95
N LYS A 166 3.73 -24.91 -18.36
CA LYS A 166 3.42 -24.64 -19.77
C LYS A 166 4.68 -24.45 -20.61
N GLN A 167 5.69 -23.78 -20.05
CA GLN A 167 6.94 -23.54 -20.75
C GLN A 167 7.75 -24.83 -20.93
N GLN A 168 7.78 -25.70 -19.92
CA GLN A 168 8.42 -27.04 -20.03
C GLN A 168 7.72 -27.92 -21.07
N GLN A 169 6.38 -27.94 -21.09
CA GLN A 169 5.61 -28.74 -22.05
C GLN A 169 5.82 -28.24 -23.48
N SER A 170 5.87 -26.93 -23.69
CA SER A 170 6.14 -26.32 -25.01
C SER A 170 7.53 -26.68 -25.53
N GLN A 171 8.55 -26.71 -24.65
CA GLN A 171 9.92 -27.09 -25.03
C GLN A 171 10.01 -28.58 -25.43
N GLN A 172 9.37 -29.47 -24.68
CA GLN A 172 9.32 -30.90 -25.03
C GLN A 172 8.59 -31.14 -26.36
N GLY A 173 7.49 -30.42 -26.61
CA GLY A 173 6.75 -30.49 -27.88
C GLY A 173 7.59 -30.04 -29.09
N GLN A 174 8.37 -28.97 -28.95
CA GLN A 174 9.26 -28.49 -30.03
C GLN A 174 10.41 -29.47 -30.31
N GLN A 175 11.03 -30.04 -29.28
CA GLN A 175 12.08 -31.05 -29.45
C GLN A 175 11.55 -32.32 -30.13
N GLY A 176 10.33 -32.75 -29.79
CA GLY A 176 9.67 -33.89 -30.43
C GLY A 176 9.40 -33.67 -31.92
N GLN A 177 8.96 -32.47 -32.31
CA GLN A 177 8.73 -32.12 -33.73
C GLN A 177 10.04 -32.04 -34.53
N GLN A 178 11.10 -31.46 -33.97
CA GLN A 178 12.41 -31.41 -34.63
C GLN A 178 13.04 -32.80 -34.79
N GLY A 179 12.88 -33.69 -33.80
CA GLY A 179 13.32 -35.08 -33.90
C GLY A 179 12.63 -35.88 -35.00
N GLN A 180 11.32 -35.69 -35.18
CA GLN A 180 10.56 -36.34 -36.26
C GLN A 180 10.95 -35.82 -37.64
N GLN A 181 11.14 -34.50 -37.80
CA GLN A 181 11.58 -33.92 -39.08
C GLN A 181 13.01 -34.35 -39.45
N GLY A 182 13.91 -34.47 -38.47
CA GLY A 182 15.27 -34.97 -38.69
C GLY A 182 15.32 -36.43 -39.15
N GLN A 183 14.46 -37.29 -38.59
CA GLN A 183 14.36 -38.69 -39.02
C GLN A 183 13.76 -38.83 -40.42
N GLN A 184 12.72 -38.06 -40.76
CA GLN A 184 12.14 -38.06 -42.11
C GLN A 184 13.12 -37.53 -43.17
N GLY A 185 13.92 -36.51 -42.84
CA GLY A 185 14.95 -35.98 -43.74
C GLY A 185 16.10 -36.96 -44.02
N GLN A 186 16.50 -37.77 -43.03
CA GLN A 186 17.52 -38.81 -43.22
C GLN A 186 16.99 -40.01 -44.03
N GLN A 187 15.75 -40.43 -43.81
CA GLN A 187 15.14 -41.52 -44.59
C GLN A 187 14.94 -41.13 -46.06
N GLY A 188 14.66 -39.85 -46.36
CA GLY A 188 14.54 -39.35 -47.73
C GLY A 188 15.86 -39.26 -48.52
N GLN A 189 17.01 -39.17 -47.85
CA GLN A 189 18.34 -39.14 -48.49
C GLN A 189 18.95 -40.53 -48.72
N GLN A 190 18.53 -41.55 -47.96
CA GLN A 190 19.04 -42.93 -48.15
C GLN A 190 18.27 -43.72 -49.22
N GLY A 191 17.21 -43.15 -49.79
CA GLY A 191 16.37 -43.77 -50.82
C GLY A 191 16.61 -43.27 -52.24
N GLN A 192 17.68 -42.50 -52.51
CA GLN A 192 18.06 -42.02 -53.85
C GLN A 192 19.41 -42.59 -54.28
#